data_AF-A0A4P9ZF31-F1
#
_entry.id   AF-A0A4P9ZF31-F1
#
_cell.length_a   1.000
_cell.length_b   1.000
_cell.length_c   1.000
_cell.angle_alpha   90.00
_cell.angle_beta   90.00
_cell.angle_gamma   90.00
#
_symmetry.space_group_name_H-M   'P 1'
#
loop_
_entity.id
_entity.type
_entity.pdbx_description
1 polymer ?
#
loop_
_entity_poly.entity_id
_entity_poly.type
_entity_poly.pdbx_seq_one_letter_code
_entity_poly.pdbx_strand_id
1 'polypeptide(L)'
;MVHESLYLTTHEAALAVVATALKKARQLFSTLAINALLGGILFSSGGMLYVMLLAELGGIYATNPGVISVLQALVYPIGLFYVVTMGVDLFNSNILYFTVGVVRGAVSVTDVLVSLVVSWWLNLVGNIFVCYVMCHYSGISSTPSMVAASVLIVQNKMQLSFVQTLIKAMAGNFFVCLL
;
A
#
# COMPACT_ATOMS: atom_id res chain seq x y z
N MET A 1 -27.02 29.87 1.67
CA MET A 1 -26.58 28.46 1.63
C MET A 1 -25.42 28.40 0.66
N VAL A 2 -24.18 28.30 1.16
CA VAL A 2 -23.01 28.12 0.29
C VAL A 2 -23.12 26.72 -0.28
N HIS A 3 -23.16 26.58 -1.59
CA HIS A 3 -23.04 25.27 -2.23
C HIS A 3 -21.65 24.72 -1.88
N GLU A 4 -21.56 23.83 -0.89
CA GLU A 4 -20.36 23.03 -0.68
C GLU A 4 -20.13 22.19 -1.94
N SER A 5 -19.16 22.62 -2.74
CA SER A 5 -18.64 21.78 -3.82
C SER A 5 -18.09 20.50 -3.17
N LEU A 6 -18.54 19.35 -3.65
CA LEU A 6 -18.00 18.04 -3.24
C LEU A 6 -16.48 17.94 -3.52
N TYR A 7 -15.94 18.82 -4.36
CA TYR A 7 -14.55 18.83 -4.79
C TYR A 7 -13.79 20.03 -4.20
N LEU A 8 -12.62 19.75 -3.64
CA LEU A 8 -11.65 20.74 -3.18
C LEU A 8 -10.91 21.36 -4.36
N THR A 9 -10.61 22.65 -4.27
CA THR A 9 -9.61 23.29 -5.14
C THR A 9 -8.22 22.71 -4.86
N THR A 10 -7.28 22.91 -5.79
CA THR A 10 -5.88 22.46 -5.62
C THR A 10 -5.24 23.04 -4.36
N HIS A 11 -5.54 24.30 -4.03
CA HIS A 11 -5.07 24.96 -2.82
C HIS A 11 -5.66 24.32 -1.55
N GLU A 12 -6.96 24.06 -1.52
CA GLU A 12 -7.63 23.42 -0.38
C GLU A 12 -7.16 21.98 -0.17
N ALA A 13 -6.95 21.21 -1.25
CA ALA A 13 -6.39 19.87 -1.19
C ALA A 13 -4.97 19.87 -0.58
N ALA A 14 -4.12 20.81 -1.00
CA ALA A 14 -2.78 20.96 -0.43
C ALA A 14 -2.83 21.31 1.07
N LEU A 15 -3.76 22.16 1.50
CA LEU A 15 -3.97 22.47 2.92
C LEU A 15 -4.47 21.25 3.71
N ALA A 16 -5.35 20.42 3.13
CA ALA A 16 -5.81 19.19 3.76
C ALA A 16 -4.68 18.16 3.95
N VAL A 17 -3.77 18.05 2.98
CA VAL A 17 -2.55 17.23 3.07
C VAL A 17 -1.67 17.71 4.24
N VAL A 18 -1.44 19.01 4.37
CA VAL A 18 -0.67 19.61 5.47
C VAL A 18 -1.34 19.37 6.83
N ALA A 19 -2.66 19.56 6.93
CA ALA A 19 -3.42 19.30 8.14
C ALA A 19 -3.33 17.82 8.57
N THR A 20 -3.36 16.91 7.60
CA THR A 20 -3.18 15.46 7.83
C THR A 20 -1.78 15.16 8.35
N ALA A 21 -0.75 15.79 7.78
CA ALA A 21 0.64 15.65 8.24
C ALA A 21 0.80 16.09 9.70
N LEU A 22 0.23 17.26 10.06
CA LEU A 22 0.21 17.77 11.44
C LEU A 22 -0.48 16.80 12.39
N LYS A 23 -1.64 16.28 12.00
CA LYS A 23 -2.39 15.32 12.81
C LYS A 23 -1.56 14.06 13.06
N LYS A 24 -0.97 13.48 12.01
CA LYS A 24 -0.14 12.27 12.09
C LYS A 24 1.12 12.48 12.94
N ALA A 25 1.80 13.62 12.78
CA ALA A 25 3.00 13.96 13.55
C ALA A 25 2.75 14.10 15.07
N ARG A 26 1.52 14.41 15.48
CA ARG A 26 1.13 14.58 16.88
C ARG A 26 0.45 13.34 17.48
N GLN A 27 0.31 12.26 16.72
CA GLN A 27 -0.26 11.02 17.26
C GLN A 27 0.67 10.38 18.28
N LEU A 28 0.07 9.69 19.26
CA LEU A 28 0.83 8.84 20.18
C LEU A 28 1.56 7.77 19.39
N PHE A 29 2.77 7.45 19.84
CA PHE A 29 3.59 6.39 19.22
C PHE A 29 2.83 5.05 19.17
N SER A 30 2.07 4.70 20.20
CA SER A 30 1.24 3.50 20.23
C SER A 30 0.16 3.51 19.15
N THR A 31 -0.47 4.65 18.89
CA THR A 31 -1.47 4.81 17.82
C THR A 31 -0.81 4.65 16.45
N LEU A 32 0.33 5.33 16.22
CA LEU A 32 1.10 5.17 14.98
C LEU A 32 1.49 3.70 14.76
N ALA A 33 1.93 3.02 15.82
CA ALA A 33 2.36 1.63 15.73
C ALA A 33 1.22 0.67 15.38
N ILE A 34 0.08 0.79 16.07
CA ILE A 34 -1.10 -0.03 15.80
C ILE A 34 -1.65 0.25 14.40
N ASN A 35 -1.77 1.52 14.03
CA ASN A 35 -2.23 1.92 12.71
C ASN A 35 -1.30 1.41 11.60
N ALA A 36 0.00 1.48 11.78
CA ALA A 36 0.96 0.96 10.81
C ALA A 36 0.88 -0.56 10.69
N LEU A 37 0.73 -1.27 11.81
CA LEU A 37 0.54 -2.72 11.78
C LEU A 37 -0.74 -3.10 11.01
N LEU A 38 -1.86 -2.44 11.33
CA LEU A 38 -3.14 -2.65 10.64
C LEU A 38 -3.08 -2.23 9.16
N GLY A 39 -2.36 -1.17 8.84
CA GLY A 39 -2.10 -0.74 7.47
C GLY A 39 -1.45 -1.84 6.65
N GLY A 40 -0.45 -2.53 7.21
CA GLY A 40 0.17 -3.71 6.60
C GLY A 40 -0.83 -4.84 6.38
N ILE A 41 -1.56 -5.22 7.43
CA ILE A 41 -2.54 -6.32 7.40
C ILE A 41 -3.62 -6.09 6.35
N LEU A 42 -4.23 -4.89 6.34
CA LEU A 42 -5.31 -4.54 5.43
C LEU A 42 -4.82 -4.43 3.99
N PHE A 43 -3.64 -3.86 3.77
CA PHE A 43 -3.05 -3.72 2.44
C PHE A 43 -2.71 -5.08 1.81
N SER A 44 -2.36 -6.09 2.62
CA SER A 44 -2.07 -7.46 2.15
C SER A 44 -3.24 -8.12 1.41
N SER A 45 -4.49 -7.73 1.68
CA SER A 45 -5.67 -8.30 1.02
C SER A 45 -5.61 -8.18 -0.51
N GLY A 46 -5.20 -7.03 -1.04
CA GLY A 46 -5.02 -6.81 -2.48
C GLY A 46 -3.90 -7.67 -3.06
N GLY A 47 -2.80 -7.84 -2.32
CA GLY A 47 -1.71 -8.74 -2.69
C GLY A 47 -2.12 -10.21 -2.73
N MET A 48 -2.94 -10.64 -1.77
CA MET A 48 -3.43 -12.02 -1.73
C MET A 48 -4.35 -12.34 -2.92
N LEU A 49 -5.28 -11.44 -3.25
CA LEU A 49 -6.15 -11.58 -4.42
C LEU A 49 -5.36 -11.56 -5.73
N TYR A 50 -4.31 -10.73 -5.80
CA TYR A 50 -3.40 -10.69 -6.94
C TYR A 50 -2.73 -12.05 -7.20
N VAL A 51 -2.22 -12.71 -6.15
CA VAL A 51 -1.62 -14.05 -6.25
C VAL A 51 -2.66 -15.11 -6.56
N MET A 52 -3.82 -15.06 -5.90
CA MET A 52 -4.91 -16.02 -6.08
C MET A 52 -5.42 -16.06 -7.52
N LEU A 53 -5.58 -14.90 -8.19
CA LEU A 53 -5.99 -14.86 -9.59
C LEU A 53 -5.01 -15.59 -10.51
N LEU A 54 -3.71 -15.45 -10.26
CA LEU A 54 -2.70 -16.16 -11.07
C LEU A 54 -2.69 -17.67 -10.77
N ALA A 55 -2.87 -18.04 -9.50
CA ALA A 55 -2.90 -19.43 -9.07
C ALA A 55 -4.10 -20.20 -9.63
N GLU A 56 -5.31 -19.62 -9.50
CA GLU A 56 -6.56 -20.31 -9.82
C GLU A 56 -6.94 -20.22 -11.30
N LEU A 57 -6.42 -19.23 -12.03
CA LEU A 57 -6.71 -19.03 -13.46
C LEU A 57 -5.51 -19.31 -14.36
N GLY A 58 -4.64 -20.25 -13.97
CA GLY A 58 -3.41 -20.60 -14.70
C GLY A 58 -3.64 -21.00 -16.17
N GLY A 59 -4.77 -21.65 -16.50
CA GLY A 59 -5.12 -21.98 -17.89
C GLY A 59 -5.41 -20.74 -18.75
N ILE A 60 -6.04 -19.71 -18.17
CA ILE A 60 -6.25 -18.42 -18.83
C ILE A 60 -4.91 -17.68 -18.94
N TYR A 61 -4.06 -17.72 -17.92
CA TYR A 61 -2.74 -17.12 -17.97
C TYR A 61 -1.89 -17.67 -19.13
N ALA A 62 -1.92 -18.98 -19.37
CA ALA A 62 -1.16 -19.63 -20.43
C ALA A 62 -1.60 -19.23 -21.84
N THR A 63 -2.89 -18.94 -22.03
CA THR A 63 -3.45 -18.60 -23.35
C THR A 63 -3.56 -17.08 -23.57
N ASN A 64 -3.85 -16.33 -22.50
CA ASN A 64 -4.21 -14.92 -22.50
C ASN A 64 -3.70 -14.22 -21.22
N PRO A 65 -2.39 -14.00 -21.08
CA PRO A 65 -1.80 -13.39 -19.88
C PRO A 65 -2.30 -11.95 -19.61
N GLY A 66 -2.74 -11.24 -20.64
CA GLY A 66 -3.32 -9.90 -20.52
C GLY A 66 -4.62 -9.87 -19.70
N VAL A 67 -5.46 -10.92 -19.80
CA VAL A 67 -6.71 -11.01 -19.04
C VAL A 67 -6.43 -11.07 -17.54
N ILE A 68 -5.46 -11.90 -17.14
CA ILE A 68 -5.05 -11.99 -15.73
C ILE A 68 -4.48 -10.67 -15.23
N SER A 69 -3.65 -9.99 -16.03
CA SER A 69 -3.08 -8.69 -15.67
C SER A 69 -4.17 -7.63 -15.41
N VAL A 70 -5.23 -7.61 -16.23
CA VAL A 70 -6.37 -6.70 -16.04
C VAL A 70 -7.16 -7.05 -14.78
N LEU A 71 -7.48 -8.33 -14.56
CA LEU A 71 -8.20 -8.77 -13.37
C LEU A 71 -7.41 -8.46 -12.09
N GLN A 72 -6.09 -8.69 -12.11
CA GLN A 72 -5.18 -8.34 -11.04
C GLN A 72 -5.21 -6.82 -10.75
N ALA A 73 -5.18 -5.98 -11.78
CA ALA A 73 -5.27 -4.54 -11.64
C ALA A 73 -6.62 -4.07 -11.07
N LEU A 74 -7.71 -4.80 -11.34
CA LEU A 74 -9.05 -4.48 -10.82
C LEU A 74 -9.21 -4.83 -9.34
N VAL A 75 -8.63 -5.94 -8.87
CA VAL A 75 -8.79 -6.39 -7.48
C VAL A 75 -7.78 -5.79 -6.51
N TYR A 76 -6.57 -5.45 -6.99
CA TYR A 76 -5.49 -4.92 -6.14
C TYR A 76 -5.88 -3.66 -5.34
N PRO A 77 -6.66 -2.69 -5.87
CA PRO A 77 -7.08 -1.49 -5.14
C PRO A 77 -7.88 -1.75 -3.87
N ILE A 78 -8.43 -2.96 -3.66
CA ILE A 78 -9.18 -3.28 -2.44
C ILE A 78 -8.32 -3.13 -1.17
N GLY A 79 -7.00 -3.38 -1.28
CA GLY A 79 -6.08 -3.17 -0.16
C GLY A 79 -5.99 -1.69 0.23
N LEU A 80 -5.89 -0.80 -0.76
CA LEU A 80 -5.90 0.66 -0.51
C LEU A 80 -7.25 1.14 -0.03
N PHE A 81 -8.35 0.58 -0.54
CA PHE A 81 -9.70 0.90 -0.08
C PHE A 81 -9.82 0.69 1.44
N TYR A 82 -9.40 -0.47 1.96
CA TYR A 82 -9.42 -0.72 3.40
C TYR A 82 -8.52 0.24 4.18
N VAL A 83 -7.33 0.54 3.67
CA VAL A 83 -6.39 1.49 4.31
C VAL A 83 -7.03 2.87 4.46
N VAL A 84 -7.66 3.37 3.40
CA VAL A 84 -8.29 4.71 3.38
C VAL A 84 -9.54 4.73 4.25
N THR A 85 -10.44 3.75 4.11
CA THR A 85 -11.69 3.69 4.88
C THR A 85 -11.44 3.54 6.38
N MET A 86 -10.43 2.77 6.78
CA MET A 86 -10.07 2.59 8.18
C MET A 86 -9.15 3.70 8.72
N GLY A 87 -8.65 4.59 7.86
CA GLY A 87 -7.77 5.69 8.25
C GLY A 87 -6.45 5.24 8.88
N VAL A 88 -5.95 4.07 8.49
CA VAL A 88 -4.72 3.48 9.03
C VAL A 88 -3.47 4.00 8.31
N ASP A 89 -2.30 3.80 8.92
CA ASP A 89 -1.04 4.37 8.45
C ASP A 89 -0.36 3.44 7.43
N LEU A 90 -0.13 3.97 6.23
CA LEU A 90 0.62 3.30 5.18
C LEU A 90 1.86 4.13 4.83
N PHE A 91 3.01 3.48 4.73
CA PHE A 91 4.29 4.11 4.44
C PHE A 91 4.24 5.00 3.19
N ASN A 92 3.64 4.48 2.11
CA ASN A 92 3.55 5.18 0.82
C ASN A 92 2.84 6.55 0.93
N SER A 93 1.68 6.60 1.61
CA SER A 93 0.95 7.86 1.78
C SER A 93 1.62 8.78 2.79
N ASN A 94 2.30 8.24 3.80
CA ASN A 94 3.10 9.02 4.73
C ASN A 94 4.26 9.76 4.01
N ILE A 95 4.83 9.22 2.93
CA ILE A 95 5.81 9.96 2.11
C ILE A 95 5.20 11.28 1.62
N LEU A 96 3.98 11.27 1.06
CA LEU A 96 3.32 12.49 0.60
C LEU A 96 3.06 13.45 1.77
N TYR A 97 2.33 13.00 2.79
CA TYR A 97 1.88 13.87 3.88
C TYR A 97 3.07 14.55 4.57
N PHE A 98 4.07 13.76 4.97
CA PHE A 98 5.21 14.28 5.72
C PHE A 98 6.15 15.12 4.84
N THR A 99 6.33 14.78 3.55
CA THR A 99 7.15 15.62 2.65
C THR A 99 6.51 16.99 2.47
N VAL A 100 5.21 17.06 2.18
CA VAL A 100 4.49 18.33 2.05
C VAL A 100 4.46 19.08 3.38
N GLY A 101 4.28 18.37 4.49
CA GLY A 101 4.33 18.94 5.84
C GLY A 101 5.68 19.61 6.15
N VAL A 102 6.80 18.99 5.79
CA VAL A 102 8.14 19.58 5.98
C VAL A 102 8.34 20.78 5.07
N VAL A 103 7.98 20.68 3.78
CA VAL A 103 8.10 21.79 2.82
C VAL A 103 7.28 23.01 3.29
N ARG A 104 6.14 22.77 3.95
CA ARG A 104 5.29 23.83 4.53
C ARG A 104 5.75 24.32 5.91
N GLY A 105 6.79 23.71 6.50
CA GLY A 105 7.25 24.02 7.86
C GLY A 105 6.25 23.61 8.96
N ALA A 106 5.33 22.70 8.66
CA ALA A 106 4.28 22.27 9.58
C ALA A 106 4.74 21.11 10.49
N VAL A 107 5.65 20.26 10.02
CA VAL A 107 6.22 19.15 10.80
C VAL A 107 7.74 19.20 10.75
N SER A 108 8.40 18.62 11.75
CA SER A 108 9.86 18.56 11.82
C SER A 108 10.41 17.39 11.00
N VAL A 109 11.69 17.46 10.63
CA VAL A 109 12.39 16.34 9.96
C VAL A 109 12.41 15.09 10.85
N THR A 110 12.48 15.27 12.18
CA THR A 110 12.39 14.16 13.14
C THR A 110 11.02 13.47 13.09
N ASP A 111 9.93 14.23 12.94
CA ASP A 111 8.59 13.64 12.80
C ASP A 111 8.50 12.77 11.53
N VAL A 112 9.13 13.22 10.44
CA VAL A 112 9.21 12.44 9.19
C VAL A 112 9.95 11.14 9.41
N LEU A 113 11.16 11.19 10.00
CA LEU A 113 11.97 10.00 10.21
C LEU A 113 11.25 8.97 11.10
N VAL A 114 10.64 9.41 12.20
CA VAL A 114 9.86 8.53 13.08
C VAL A 114 8.70 7.89 12.32
N SER A 115 7.91 8.70 11.61
CA SER A 115 6.78 8.21 10.84
C SER A 115 7.19 7.19 9.77
N LEU A 116 8.20 7.52 8.95
CA LEU A 116 8.66 6.66 7.86
C LEU A 116 9.25 5.34 8.38
N VAL A 117 10.12 5.39 9.40
CA VAL A 117 10.74 4.18 9.94
C VAL A 117 9.71 3.27 10.60
N VAL A 118 8.82 3.82 11.45
CA VAL A 118 7.82 3.03 12.17
C VAL A 118 6.80 2.44 11.19
N SER A 119 6.27 3.26 10.27
CA SER A 119 5.29 2.79 9.29
C SER A 119 5.86 1.72 8.37
N TRP A 120 7.09 1.89 7.88
CA TRP A 120 7.73 0.90 7.01
C TRP A 120 7.88 -0.46 7.71
N TRP A 121 8.45 -0.49 8.92
CA TRP A 121 8.68 -1.72 9.66
C TRP A 121 7.38 -2.41 10.06
N LEU A 122 6.39 -1.67 10.56
CA LEU A 122 5.15 -2.27 11.04
C LEU A 122 4.20 -2.64 9.90
N ASN A 123 4.21 -1.93 8.77
CA ASN A 123 3.55 -2.39 7.55
C ASN A 123 4.15 -3.73 7.09
N LEU A 124 5.49 -3.87 7.11
CA LEU A 124 6.17 -5.13 6.78
C LEU A 124 5.78 -6.26 7.74
N VAL A 125 5.83 -6.01 9.06
CA VAL A 125 5.44 -7.00 10.07
C VAL A 125 3.98 -7.41 9.91
N GLY A 126 3.07 -6.46 9.66
CA GLY A 126 1.65 -6.73 9.42
C GLY A 126 1.44 -7.61 8.18
N ASN A 127 2.18 -7.34 7.11
CA ASN A 127 2.12 -8.16 5.90
C ASN A 127 2.68 -9.57 6.12
N ILE A 128 3.80 -9.70 6.83
CA ILE A 128 4.37 -11.02 7.20
C ILE A 128 3.38 -11.79 8.08
N PHE A 129 2.71 -11.12 9.02
CA PHE A 129 1.68 -11.74 9.86
C PHE A 129 0.55 -12.34 9.01
N VAL A 130 0.03 -11.60 8.02
CA VAL A 130 -1.00 -12.14 7.11
C VAL A 130 -0.45 -13.33 6.32
N CYS A 131 0.70 -13.16 5.65
CA CYS A 131 1.26 -14.20 4.78
C CYS A 131 1.63 -15.49 5.55
N TYR A 132 2.21 -15.36 6.75
CA TYR A 132 2.70 -16.50 7.51
C TYR A 132 1.62 -17.09 8.43
N VAL A 133 0.97 -16.25 9.26
CA VAL A 133 -0.01 -16.72 10.25
C VAL A 133 -1.35 -17.01 9.60
N MET A 134 -1.87 -16.09 8.78
CA MET A 134 -3.19 -16.28 8.21
C MET A 134 -3.16 -17.17 6.96
N CYS A 135 -2.16 -17.04 6.09
CA CYS A 135 -2.15 -17.78 4.83
C CYS A 135 -1.41 -19.12 4.93
N HIS A 136 -0.16 -19.13 5.40
CA HIS A 136 0.63 -20.37 5.43
C HIS A 136 0.13 -21.36 6.48
N TYR A 137 -0.08 -20.94 7.73
CA TYR A 137 -0.55 -21.84 8.80
C TYR A 137 -1.99 -22.33 8.60
N SER A 138 -2.86 -21.55 7.94
CA SER A 138 -4.21 -22.03 7.59
C SER A 138 -4.20 -23.03 6.42
N GLY A 139 -3.10 -23.11 5.68
CA GLY A 139 -2.94 -23.97 4.51
C GLY A 139 -3.45 -23.36 3.20
N ILE A 140 -4.08 -22.17 3.20
CA ILE A 140 -4.65 -21.58 1.98
C ILE A 140 -3.58 -21.24 0.92
N SER A 141 -2.36 -20.87 1.34
CA SER A 141 -1.25 -20.61 0.42
C SER A 141 -0.35 -21.82 0.16
N SER A 142 -0.68 -22.98 0.73
CA SER A 142 0.14 -24.20 0.65
C SER A 142 -0.24 -25.10 -0.54
N THR A 143 -1.24 -24.72 -1.33
CA THR A 143 -1.58 -25.46 -2.56
C THR A 143 -0.46 -25.33 -3.60
N PRO A 144 -0.23 -26.36 -4.45
CA PRO A 144 0.81 -26.30 -5.48
C PRO A 144 0.64 -25.11 -6.44
N SER A 145 -0.61 -24.73 -6.77
CA SER A 145 -0.92 -23.57 -7.62
C SER A 145 -0.52 -22.25 -6.97
N MET A 146 -0.85 -22.05 -5.70
CA MET A 146 -0.51 -20.83 -4.94
C MET A 146 1.00 -20.67 -4.78
N VAL A 147 1.71 -21.77 -4.49
CA VAL A 147 3.17 -21.78 -4.40
C VAL A 147 3.80 -21.43 -5.75
N ALA A 148 3.37 -22.09 -6.83
CA ALA A 148 3.90 -21.85 -8.17
C ALA A 148 3.65 -20.40 -8.64
N ALA A 149 2.44 -19.88 -8.43
CA ALA A 149 2.10 -18.49 -8.76
C ALA A 149 2.95 -17.48 -7.97
N SER A 150 3.14 -17.71 -6.67
CA SER A 150 3.97 -16.85 -5.81
C SER A 150 5.43 -16.83 -6.29
N VAL A 151 6.00 -17.99 -6.59
CA VAL A 151 7.37 -18.12 -7.11
C VAL A 151 7.51 -17.41 -8.46
N LEU A 152 6.56 -17.60 -9.38
CA LEU A 152 6.57 -16.94 -10.68
C LEU A 152 6.55 -15.41 -10.56
N ILE A 153 5.71 -14.87 -9.67
CA ILE A 153 5.64 -13.41 -9.42
C ILE A 153 6.98 -12.89 -8.89
N VAL A 154 7.61 -13.60 -7.95
CA VAL A 154 8.91 -13.22 -7.38
C VAL A 154 10.00 -13.28 -8.44
N GLN A 155 10.05 -14.35 -9.24
CA GLN A 155 11.03 -14.49 -10.33
C GLN A 155 10.93 -13.34 -11.33
N ASN A 156 9.70 -12.98 -11.75
CA ASN A 156 9.47 -11.84 -12.64
C ASN A 156 9.92 -10.50 -12.03
N LYS A 157 9.77 -10.33 -10.70
CA LYS A 157 10.24 -9.13 -9.99
C LYS A 157 11.77 -9.09 -9.86
N MET A 158 12.41 -10.24 -9.65
CA MET A 158 13.86 -10.37 -9.48
C MET A 158 14.65 -10.15 -10.78
N GLN A 159 14.02 -10.32 -11.94
CA GLN A 159 14.67 -10.10 -13.25
C GLN A 159 14.86 -8.61 -13.59
N LEU A 160 14.24 -7.70 -12.85
CA LEU A 160 14.30 -6.27 -13.13
C LEU A 160 15.60 -5.66 -12.62
N SER A 161 16.19 -4.75 -13.41
CA SER A 161 17.32 -3.96 -12.93
C SER A 161 16.90 -2.97 -11.84
N PHE A 162 17.88 -2.43 -11.11
CA PHE A 162 17.63 -1.40 -10.10
C PHE A 162 16.88 -0.20 -10.69
N VAL A 163 17.31 0.30 -11.86
CA VAL A 163 16.70 1.47 -12.52
C VAL A 163 15.27 1.18 -12.94
N GLN A 164 15.00 0.00 -13.50
CA GLN A 164 13.64 -0.42 -13.86
C GLN A 164 12.74 -0.50 -12.62
N THR A 165 13.26 -1.03 -11.52
CA THR A 165 12.54 -1.14 -10.25
C THR A 165 12.25 0.24 -9.66
N LEU A 166 13.23 1.15 -9.68
CA LEU A 166 13.09 2.52 -9.18
C LEU A 166 12.02 3.29 -9.96
N ILE A 167 12.04 3.22 -11.30
CA ILE A 167 11.04 3.90 -12.15
C ILE A 167 9.64 3.35 -11.87
N LYS A 168 9.49 2.03 -11.78
CA LYS A 168 8.20 1.40 -11.43
C LYS A 168 7.72 1.80 -10.03
N ALA A 169 8.62 1.91 -9.06
CA ALA A 169 8.30 2.33 -7.71
C ALA A 169 7.84 3.80 -7.65
N MET A 170 8.50 4.69 -8.40
CA MET A 170 8.08 6.10 -8.52
C MET A 170 6.67 6.23 -9.10
N ALA A 171 6.41 5.54 -10.22
CA ALA A 171 5.08 5.53 -10.83
C ALA A 171 4.02 4.93 -9.89
N GLY A 172 4.34 3.82 -9.22
CA GLY A 172 3.45 3.20 -8.24
C GLY A 172 3.10 4.15 -7.10
N ASN A 173 4.08 4.80 -6.49
CA ASN A 173 3.83 5.72 -5.40
C ASN A 173 3.07 6.98 -5.86
N PHE A 174 3.31 7.46 -7.09
CA PHE A 174 2.55 8.57 -7.66
C PHE A 174 1.05 8.28 -7.65
N PHE A 175 0.62 7.12 -8.15
CA PHE A 175 -0.80 6.74 -8.13
C PHE A 175 -1.36 6.51 -6.73
N VAL A 176 -0.56 5.97 -5.80
CA VAL A 176 -0.98 5.83 -4.40
C VAL A 176 -1.22 7.20 -3.74
N CYS A 177 -0.44 8.21 -4.10
CA CYS A 177 -0.52 9.56 -3.55
C CYS A 177 -1.67 10.41 -4.12
N LEU A 178 -2.32 9.96 -5.22
CA LEU A 178 -3.45 10.66 -5.83
C LEU A 178 -4.82 10.26 -5.24
N LEU A 179 -4.84 9.23 -4.39
CA LEU A 179 -6.00 8.79 -3.64
C LEU A 179 -6.20 9.63 -2.37
#